data_AF-C8RYX8-F1
#
_entry.id   AF-C8RYX8-F1
#
_cell.length_a   1.000
_cell.length_b   1.000
_cell.length_c   1.000
_cell.angle_alpha   90.00
_cell.angle_beta   90.00
_cell.angle_gamma   90.00
#
_symmetry.space_group_name_H-M   'P 1'
#
loop_
_entity.id
_entity.type
_entity.pdbx_description
1 polymer ?
#
loop_
_entity_poly.entity_id
_entity_poly.type
_entity_poly.pdbx_seq_one_letter_code
_entity_poly.pdbx_strand_id
1 'polypeptide(L)'
;MQAAEVLRDTIGALVKRAPAIIAAAARELGAVRLLLRFGDGSCARLLGHSSTLRVQLSPADQSAEVEVYFDDRALGLLFDAAARPSEQALEQSLDMRGSREDLLAAWRCFRLLSQRASGLRIVQAIWADYRDSRAAGWAPPPMPEAAPRPRGPAHWEDAHWPALDWLDRRHPAGRDLLARGEPVLAPARSLWNGRDAESWQDAAQIFDNDLMETMARCKARVVDEILRLIPNKQPQRDLYSLMRDYVQREGKGLRPTLVIATCMALGGRFEDGVRAAAALEMFHNGFLVHDDIADESTHRRGLPTLHMSHGIGLAVNAGDGMHLFAVDMTLSNLQSVGLARTLGIIHEILHMCRETVEGQAIELGWIRRNFVPARDADYSRMSTKKTGWYTCISPCRVGRWRRGLPNRGCWTASTRRSG
;
A
#
# COMPACT_ATOMS: atom_id res chain seq x y z
N MET A 1 -11.62 -18.74 18.01
CA MET A 1 -12.29 -18.02 16.90
C MET A 1 -11.80 -18.61 15.59
N GLN A 2 -12.69 -18.97 14.65
CA GLN A 2 -12.25 -19.57 13.38
C GLN A 2 -11.66 -18.51 12.45
N ALA A 3 -10.66 -18.87 11.65
CA ALA A 3 -9.98 -17.97 10.71
C ALA A 3 -10.94 -17.24 9.75
N ALA A 4 -11.92 -17.97 9.21
CA ALA A 4 -12.96 -17.39 8.36
C ALA A 4 -13.79 -16.30 9.06
N GLU A 5 -14.09 -16.48 10.36
CA GLU A 5 -14.81 -15.51 11.17
C GLU A 5 -13.96 -14.26 11.44
N VAL A 6 -12.67 -14.45 11.75
CA VAL A 6 -11.72 -13.33 11.92
C VAL A 6 -11.67 -12.46 10.68
N LEU A 7 -11.57 -13.07 9.50
CA LEU A 7 -11.55 -12.32 8.25
C LEU A 7 -12.88 -11.60 8.01
N ARG A 8 -14.02 -12.25 8.25
CA ARG A 8 -15.35 -11.63 8.15
C ARG A 8 -15.45 -10.42 9.08
N ASP A 9 -15.04 -10.56 10.32
CA ASP A 9 -15.14 -9.50 11.33
C ASP A 9 -14.16 -8.36 11.03
N THR A 10 -12.98 -8.67 10.51
CA THR A 10 -12.01 -7.68 10.02
C THR A 10 -12.59 -6.87 8.86
N ILE A 11 -13.10 -7.52 7.81
CA ILE A 11 -13.71 -6.81 6.68
C ILE A 11 -14.95 -6.03 7.14
N GLY A 12 -15.79 -6.60 8.02
CA GLY A 12 -16.95 -5.92 8.59
C GLY A 12 -16.59 -4.68 9.40
N ALA A 13 -15.51 -4.72 10.16
CA ALA A 13 -14.98 -3.57 10.89
C ALA A 13 -14.43 -2.50 9.94
N LEU A 14 -13.68 -2.91 8.91
CA LEU A 14 -13.13 -2.01 7.90
C LEU A 14 -14.23 -1.33 7.07
N VAL A 15 -15.33 -2.01 6.75
CA VAL A 15 -16.49 -1.39 6.09
C VAL A 15 -17.03 -0.21 6.90
N LYS A 16 -17.06 -0.34 8.23
CA LYS A 16 -17.59 0.70 9.13
C LYS A 16 -16.57 1.80 9.45
N ARG A 17 -15.29 1.44 9.59
CA ARG A 17 -14.24 2.31 10.13
C ARG A 17 -13.25 2.83 9.09
N ALA A 18 -13.10 2.16 7.95
CA ALA A 18 -12.19 2.52 6.88
C ALA A 18 -12.79 2.23 5.49
N PRO A 19 -13.96 2.81 5.15
CA PRO A 19 -14.68 2.49 3.92
C PRO A 19 -13.86 2.78 2.66
N ALA A 20 -12.91 3.73 2.70
CA ALA A 20 -12.04 3.99 1.56
C ALA A 20 -11.08 2.83 1.25
N ILE A 21 -10.57 2.15 2.28
CA ILE A 21 -9.68 1.00 2.10
C ILE A 21 -10.46 -0.14 1.45
N ILE A 22 -11.69 -0.39 1.91
CA ILE A 22 -12.58 -1.41 1.34
C ILE A 22 -12.91 -1.11 -0.11
N ALA A 23 -13.28 0.13 -0.43
CA ALA A 23 -13.63 0.50 -1.80
C ALA A 23 -12.42 0.42 -2.76
N ALA A 24 -11.21 0.74 -2.27
CA ALA A 24 -9.98 0.54 -3.04
C ALA A 24 -9.71 -0.95 -3.30
N ALA A 25 -9.82 -1.78 -2.27
CA ALA A 25 -9.60 -3.22 -2.39
C ALA A 25 -10.65 -3.91 -3.28
N ALA A 26 -11.93 -3.51 -3.15
CA ALA A 26 -13.02 -3.99 -4.00
C ALA A 26 -12.77 -3.66 -5.48
N ARG A 27 -12.21 -2.48 -5.77
CA ARG A 27 -11.86 -2.09 -7.14
C ARG A 27 -10.74 -2.96 -7.73
N GLU A 28 -9.71 -3.27 -6.95
CA GLU A 28 -8.61 -4.17 -7.40
C GLU A 28 -9.12 -5.59 -7.63
N LEU A 29 -10.06 -6.06 -6.81
CA LEU A 29 -10.67 -7.38 -6.94
C LEU A 29 -11.66 -7.47 -8.12
N GLY A 30 -12.36 -6.37 -8.43
CA GLY A 30 -13.36 -6.33 -9.49
C GLY A 30 -14.53 -7.30 -9.21
N ALA A 31 -14.89 -8.08 -10.23
CA ALA A 31 -15.96 -9.08 -10.15
C ALA A 31 -15.46 -10.49 -9.78
N VAL A 32 -14.16 -10.65 -9.51
CA VAL A 32 -13.54 -11.94 -9.20
C VAL A 32 -14.03 -12.44 -7.84
N ARG A 33 -14.49 -13.69 -7.79
CA ARG A 33 -14.92 -14.34 -6.54
C ARG A 33 -13.79 -15.22 -6.03
N LEU A 34 -13.41 -14.98 -4.78
CA LEU A 34 -12.38 -15.77 -4.12
C LEU A 34 -13.04 -16.79 -3.18
N LEU A 35 -12.66 -18.06 -3.32
CA LEU A 35 -12.89 -19.09 -2.31
C LEU A 35 -11.67 -19.16 -1.40
N LEU A 36 -11.84 -18.82 -0.12
CA LEU A 36 -10.78 -18.78 0.86
C LEU A 36 -10.88 -20.01 1.77
N ARG A 37 -9.78 -20.75 1.89
CA ARG A 37 -9.63 -21.90 2.78
C ARG A 37 -8.53 -21.61 3.80
N PHE A 38 -8.76 -22.05 5.03
CA PHE A 38 -7.84 -21.78 6.14
C PHE A 38 -7.38 -23.10 6.76
N GLY A 39 -6.22 -23.06 7.44
CA GLY A 39 -5.60 -24.22 8.10
C GLY A 39 -6.46 -24.89 9.19
N ASP A 40 -7.45 -24.18 9.76
CA ASP A 40 -8.42 -24.76 10.71
C ASP A 40 -9.64 -25.44 10.07
N GLY A 41 -9.62 -25.61 8.74
CA GLY A 41 -10.72 -26.20 7.99
C GLY A 41 -11.91 -25.26 7.78
N SER A 42 -11.87 -24.04 8.32
CA SER A 42 -12.88 -23.03 8.00
C SER A 42 -12.73 -22.54 6.56
N CYS A 43 -13.83 -22.04 5.99
CA CYS A 43 -13.86 -21.53 4.63
C CYS A 43 -14.78 -20.32 4.50
N ALA A 44 -14.40 -19.41 3.62
CA ALA A 44 -15.15 -18.19 3.36
C ALA A 44 -15.11 -17.84 1.87
N ARG A 45 -16.05 -17.01 1.44
CA ARG A 45 -16.04 -16.41 0.11
C ARG A 45 -15.82 -14.92 0.24
N LEU A 46 -14.84 -14.38 -0.49
CA LEU A 46 -14.64 -12.93 -0.62
C LEU A 46 -15.17 -12.47 -1.97
N LEU A 47 -16.08 -11.51 -1.93
CA LEU A 47 -16.77 -10.96 -3.08
C LEU A 47 -16.53 -9.45 -3.14
N GLY A 48 -16.08 -8.97 -4.30
CA GLY A 48 -16.12 -7.55 -4.65
C GLY A 48 -17.44 -7.21 -5.34
N HIS A 49 -18.11 -6.15 -4.88
CA HIS A 49 -19.21 -5.55 -5.63
C HIS A 49 -19.18 -4.04 -5.47
N SER A 50 -18.96 -3.34 -6.59
CA SER A 50 -18.78 -1.88 -6.63
C SER A 50 -17.71 -1.43 -5.63
N SER A 51 -18.04 -0.50 -4.73
CA SER A 51 -17.15 0.01 -3.67
C SER A 51 -17.17 -0.82 -2.38
N THR A 52 -17.60 -2.09 -2.41
CA THR A 52 -17.74 -2.93 -1.21
C THR A 52 -17.11 -4.30 -1.35
N LEU A 53 -16.53 -4.79 -0.25
CA LEU A 53 -16.12 -6.18 -0.05
C LEU A 53 -17.08 -6.86 0.91
N ARG A 54 -17.43 -8.12 0.63
CA ARG A 54 -18.23 -8.95 1.52
C ARG A 54 -17.58 -10.31 1.72
N VAL A 55 -17.58 -10.77 2.96
CA VAL A 55 -17.16 -12.11 3.35
C VAL A 55 -18.40 -12.92 3.69
N GLN A 56 -18.59 -14.08 3.05
CA GLN A 56 -19.66 -15.02 3.34
C GLN A 56 -19.06 -16.31 3.93
N LEU A 57 -19.58 -16.74 5.07
CA LEU A 57 -19.18 -18.01 5.70
C LEU A 57 -20.01 -19.16 5.10
N SER A 58 -19.36 -20.31 4.87
CA SER A 58 -19.94 -21.56 4.34
C SER A 58 -20.19 -21.60 2.81
N PRO A 59 -19.63 -22.56 2.05
CA PRO A 59 -19.77 -22.65 0.61
C PRO A 59 -20.69 -23.83 0.25
N ALA A 60 -21.99 -23.60 0.15
CA ALA A 60 -22.87 -24.57 -0.50
C ALA A 60 -22.65 -24.66 -2.02
N ASP A 61 -21.74 -23.85 -2.58
CA ASP A 61 -21.46 -23.76 -4.01
C ASP A 61 -19.95 -23.62 -4.24
N GLN A 62 -19.41 -24.48 -5.11
CA GLN A 62 -17.98 -24.64 -5.38
C GLN A 62 -17.48 -23.76 -6.54
N SER A 63 -18.32 -22.89 -7.09
CA SER A 63 -17.94 -21.99 -8.18
C SER A 63 -17.21 -20.73 -7.67
N ALA A 64 -15.88 -20.69 -7.87
CA ALA A 64 -15.05 -19.52 -7.67
C ALA A 64 -14.02 -19.41 -8.81
N GLU A 65 -13.71 -18.20 -9.24
CA GLU A 65 -12.66 -17.95 -10.24
C GLU A 65 -11.26 -18.17 -9.65
N VAL A 66 -11.10 -17.89 -8.35
CA VAL A 66 -9.84 -18.07 -7.64
C VAL A 66 -10.06 -18.81 -6.32
N GLU A 67 -9.26 -19.83 -6.08
CA GLU A 67 -9.16 -20.51 -4.78
C GLU A 67 -7.88 -20.06 -4.08
N VAL A 68 -7.98 -19.66 -2.82
CA VAL A 68 -6.87 -19.18 -2.00
C VAL A 68 -6.81 -20.03 -0.75
N TYR A 69 -5.67 -20.66 -0.53
CA TYR A 69 -5.36 -21.37 0.70
C TYR A 69 -4.41 -20.53 1.55
N PHE A 70 -4.88 -20.18 2.74
CA PHE A 70 -4.07 -19.57 3.77
C PHE A 70 -3.57 -20.65 4.72
N ASP A 71 -2.25 -20.84 4.75
CA ASP A 71 -1.66 -21.47 5.93
C ASP A 71 -1.79 -20.53 7.14
N ASP A 72 -1.64 -21.09 8.34
CA ASP A 72 -1.84 -20.33 9.58
C ASP A 72 -0.85 -19.15 9.75
N ARG A 73 0.26 -19.14 8.99
CA ARG A 73 1.25 -18.04 8.96
C ARG A 73 0.80 -16.92 8.02
N ALA A 74 0.31 -17.27 6.83
CA ALA A 74 -0.16 -16.34 5.80
C ALA A 74 -1.34 -15.50 6.23
N LEU A 75 -2.22 -16.09 7.03
CA LEU A 75 -3.33 -15.37 7.59
C LEU A 75 -2.82 -14.25 8.51
N GLY A 76 -1.91 -14.59 9.44
CA GLY A 76 -1.22 -13.61 10.29
C GLY A 76 -0.59 -12.48 9.50
N LEU A 77 0.08 -12.81 8.39
CA LEU A 77 0.76 -11.85 7.52
C LEU A 77 -0.17 -10.87 6.81
N LEU A 78 -1.47 -11.15 6.65
CA LEU A 78 -2.36 -10.19 6.01
C LEU A 78 -2.53 -8.93 6.85
N PHE A 79 -2.55 -9.02 8.17
CA PHE A 79 -2.86 -7.87 9.03
C PHE A 79 -1.93 -7.72 10.24
N ASP A 80 -0.82 -8.45 10.31
CA ASP A 80 0.24 -8.17 11.29
C ASP A 80 0.96 -6.86 10.94
N ALA A 81 0.96 -5.91 11.87
CA ALA A 81 1.61 -4.61 11.73
C ALA A 81 2.98 -4.55 12.41
N ALA A 82 3.31 -5.54 13.26
CA ALA A 82 4.58 -5.60 13.98
C ALA A 82 5.73 -6.10 13.10
N ALA A 83 5.42 -6.81 12.00
CA ALA A 83 6.39 -7.27 11.02
C ALA A 83 5.80 -7.27 9.61
N ARG A 84 6.61 -6.95 8.60
CA ARG A 84 6.07 -6.73 7.25
C ARG A 84 5.71 -8.07 6.59
N PRO A 85 4.57 -8.17 5.87
CA PRO A 85 4.20 -9.38 5.13
C PRO A 85 5.29 -9.83 4.15
N SER A 86 6.01 -8.87 3.54
CA SER A 86 7.13 -9.14 2.63
C SER A 86 8.38 -9.70 3.31
N GLU A 87 8.49 -9.57 4.63
CA GLU A 87 9.64 -10.03 5.42
C GLU A 87 9.39 -11.41 6.08
N GLN A 88 8.14 -11.88 6.12
CA GLN A 88 7.80 -13.19 6.74
C GLN A 88 6.92 -14.11 5.90
N ALA A 89 6.50 -13.70 4.69
CA ALA A 89 5.90 -14.62 3.73
C ALA A 89 6.90 -15.73 3.36
N LEU A 90 6.60 -16.96 3.75
CA LEU A 90 7.35 -18.14 3.36
C LEU A 90 6.82 -18.67 2.02
N GLU A 91 7.61 -19.52 1.38
CA GLU A 91 7.39 -20.07 0.03
C GLU A 91 6.03 -20.79 -0.17
N GLN A 92 5.32 -21.12 0.93
CA GLN A 92 4.04 -21.84 0.93
C GLN A 92 2.89 -21.07 1.60
N SER A 93 3.11 -19.81 1.99
CA SER A 93 2.13 -19.09 2.81
C SER A 93 0.84 -18.78 2.03
N LEU A 94 0.91 -18.38 0.76
CA LEU A 94 -0.27 -18.04 -0.03
C LEU A 94 -0.34 -18.92 -1.30
N ASP A 95 -1.09 -20.01 -1.26
CA ASP A 95 -1.39 -20.82 -2.46
C ASP A 95 -2.67 -20.28 -3.11
N MET A 96 -2.53 -19.70 -4.32
CA MET A 96 -3.64 -19.15 -5.09
C MET A 96 -3.75 -19.86 -6.42
N ARG A 97 -4.98 -20.24 -6.82
CA ARG A 97 -5.25 -20.99 -8.04
C ARG A 97 -6.34 -20.29 -8.84
N GLY A 98 -6.10 -19.99 -10.11
CA GLY A 98 -7.03 -19.27 -10.98
C GLY A 98 -6.37 -18.83 -12.28
N SER A 99 -7.07 -18.02 -13.09
CA SER A 99 -6.46 -17.40 -14.26
C SER A 99 -5.41 -16.36 -13.83
N ARG A 100 -4.40 -16.09 -14.66
CA ARG A 100 -3.35 -15.11 -14.35
C ARG A 100 -3.91 -13.73 -13.99
N GLU A 101 -4.92 -13.27 -14.73
CA GLU A 101 -5.55 -11.97 -14.51
C GLU A 101 -6.27 -11.92 -13.15
N ASP A 102 -7.04 -12.97 -12.83
CA ASP A 102 -7.78 -13.08 -11.57
C ASP A 102 -6.85 -13.24 -10.36
N LEU A 103 -5.75 -13.96 -10.53
CA LEU A 103 -4.69 -14.09 -9.51
C LEU A 103 -4.06 -12.74 -9.19
N LEU A 104 -3.75 -11.94 -10.22
CA LEU A 104 -3.21 -10.59 -10.04
C LEU A 104 -4.22 -9.67 -9.35
N ALA A 105 -5.50 -9.75 -9.69
CA ALA A 105 -6.56 -9.00 -9.02
C ALA A 105 -6.67 -9.35 -7.53
N ALA A 106 -6.69 -10.65 -7.22
CA ALA A 106 -6.73 -11.17 -5.86
C ALA A 106 -5.49 -10.74 -5.05
N TRP A 107 -4.29 -10.86 -5.63
CA TRP A 107 -3.05 -10.42 -4.99
C TRP A 107 -3.03 -8.91 -4.73
N ARG A 108 -3.43 -8.08 -5.70
CA ARG A 108 -3.50 -6.62 -5.53
C ARG A 108 -4.49 -6.23 -4.43
N CYS A 109 -5.64 -6.90 -4.36
CA CYS A 109 -6.63 -6.73 -3.30
C CYS A 109 -6.04 -7.02 -1.91
N PHE A 110 -5.48 -8.21 -1.69
CA PHE A 110 -4.88 -8.58 -0.41
C PHE A 110 -3.70 -7.70 -0.03
N ARG A 111 -2.82 -7.36 -0.98
CA ARG A 111 -1.70 -6.45 -0.74
C ARG A 111 -2.18 -5.08 -0.32
N LEU A 112 -3.24 -4.55 -0.92
CA LEU A 112 -3.81 -3.26 -0.56
C LEU A 112 -4.40 -3.28 0.85
N LEU A 113 -5.20 -4.30 1.17
CA LEU A 113 -5.74 -4.50 2.51
C LEU A 113 -4.62 -4.56 3.54
N SER A 114 -3.61 -5.39 3.30
CA SER A 114 -2.48 -5.55 4.20
C SER A 114 -1.69 -4.25 4.42
N GLN A 115 -1.37 -3.52 3.33
CA GLN A 115 -0.61 -2.27 3.43
C GLN A 115 -1.36 -1.13 4.11
N ARG A 116 -2.70 -1.11 4.04
CA ARG A 116 -3.50 0.05 4.49
C ARG A 116 -4.27 -0.21 5.77
N ALA A 117 -4.65 -1.45 6.06
CA ALA A 117 -5.50 -1.77 7.21
C ALA A 117 -4.75 -2.42 8.37
N SER A 118 -3.60 -3.05 8.15
CA SER A 118 -2.82 -3.71 9.22
C SER A 118 -2.55 -2.77 10.40
N GLY A 119 -2.19 -1.51 10.15
CA GLY A 119 -1.88 -0.54 11.21
C GLY A 119 -3.07 -0.08 12.07
N LEU A 120 -4.32 -0.31 11.65
CA LEU A 120 -5.50 0.24 12.33
C LEU A 120 -5.75 -0.44 13.68
N ARG A 121 -6.04 0.33 14.74
CA ARG A 121 -6.31 -0.23 16.08
C ARG A 121 -7.44 -1.26 16.09
N ILE A 122 -8.53 -1.02 15.36
CA ILE A 122 -9.65 -1.96 15.27
C ILE A 122 -9.23 -3.30 14.67
N VAL A 123 -8.32 -3.28 13.68
CA VAL A 123 -7.77 -4.50 13.08
C VAL A 123 -6.82 -5.16 14.07
N GLN A 124 -5.89 -4.41 14.67
CA GLN A 124 -4.98 -4.99 15.67
C GLN A 124 -5.71 -5.61 16.87
N ALA A 125 -6.85 -5.05 17.30
CA ALA A 125 -7.67 -5.62 18.36
C ALA A 125 -8.28 -6.98 17.96
N ILE A 126 -8.93 -7.06 16.80
CA ILE A 126 -9.50 -8.32 16.27
C ILE A 126 -8.43 -9.41 16.15
N TRP A 127 -7.24 -9.02 15.69
CA TRP A 127 -6.13 -9.93 15.45
C TRP A 127 -5.35 -10.30 16.72
N ALA A 128 -5.40 -9.48 17.77
CA ALA A 128 -4.84 -9.84 19.09
C ALA A 128 -5.58 -11.05 19.68
N ASP A 129 -6.92 -11.01 19.71
CA ASP A 129 -7.74 -12.11 20.22
C ASP A 129 -7.50 -13.42 19.45
N TYR A 130 -7.32 -13.32 18.12
CA TYR A 130 -6.98 -14.48 17.28
C TYR A 130 -5.61 -15.07 17.63
N ARG A 131 -4.58 -14.22 17.79
CA ARG A 131 -3.21 -14.64 18.16
C ARG A 131 -3.18 -15.31 19.53
N ASP A 132 -3.80 -14.68 20.53
CA ASP A 132 -3.81 -15.17 21.90
C ASP A 132 -4.49 -16.55 22.00
N SER A 133 -5.55 -16.76 21.20
CA SER A 133 -6.24 -18.06 21.12
C SER A 133 -5.43 -19.20 20.51
N ARG A 134 -4.30 -18.90 19.83
CA ARG A 134 -3.44 -19.90 19.16
C ARG A 134 -2.01 -19.99 19.71
N ALA A 135 -1.64 -19.16 20.69
CA ALA A 135 -0.31 -19.16 21.30
C ALA A 135 -0.01 -20.39 22.17
N ALA A 136 -1.01 -21.21 22.53
CA ALA A 136 -0.89 -22.27 23.54
C ALA A 136 -0.68 -23.71 23.03
N GLY A 137 -0.39 -23.94 21.74
CA GLY A 137 -0.30 -25.32 21.24
C GLY A 137 0.05 -25.46 19.78
N TRP A 138 1.04 -24.72 19.29
CA TRP A 138 1.51 -24.88 17.93
C TRP A 138 2.51 -26.05 17.84
N ALA A 139 1.98 -27.24 17.59
CA ALA A 139 2.72 -28.28 16.89
C ALA A 139 2.11 -28.38 15.48
N PRO A 140 2.92 -28.51 14.42
CA PRO A 140 2.38 -28.79 13.09
C PRO A 140 1.48 -30.03 13.20
N PRO A 141 0.24 -30.01 12.67
CA PRO A 141 -0.55 -31.22 12.63
C PRO A 141 0.24 -32.28 11.86
N PRO A 142 0.30 -33.55 12.32
CA PRO A 142 0.82 -34.62 11.48
C PRO A 142 0.02 -34.60 10.19
N MET A 143 0.71 -34.61 9.05
CA MET A 143 0.05 -34.73 7.76
C MET A 143 -0.93 -35.90 7.85
N PRO A 144 -2.20 -35.75 7.44
CA PRO A 144 -3.10 -36.89 7.41
C PRO A 144 -2.41 -38.01 6.62
N GLU A 145 -2.29 -39.18 7.24
CA GLU A 145 -1.84 -40.40 6.55
C GLU A 145 -2.61 -40.47 5.23
N ALA A 146 -1.86 -40.44 4.13
CA ALA A 146 -2.43 -40.42 2.81
C ALA A 146 -3.36 -41.64 2.68
N ALA A 147 -4.66 -41.38 2.62
CA ALA A 147 -5.61 -42.39 2.17
C ALA A 147 -5.06 -43.00 0.87
N PRO A 148 -5.13 -44.34 0.69
CA PRO A 148 -4.46 -45.02 -0.40
C PRO A 148 -4.84 -44.38 -1.74
N ARG A 149 -3.83 -43.79 -2.37
CA ARG A 149 -3.95 -43.06 -3.63
C ARG A 149 -4.32 -44.06 -4.73
N PRO A 150 -5.36 -43.82 -5.54
CA PRO A 150 -5.57 -44.62 -6.75
C PRO A 150 -4.35 -44.48 -7.66
N ARG A 151 -3.77 -45.62 -8.04
CA ARG A 151 -2.56 -45.73 -8.87
C ARG A 151 -2.82 -45.14 -10.26
N GLY A 152 -2.36 -43.91 -10.49
CA GLY A 152 -2.13 -43.32 -11.82
C GLY A 152 -0.63 -43.38 -12.18
N PRO A 153 -0.25 -43.29 -13.47
CA PRO A 153 1.12 -43.59 -13.89
C PRO A 153 2.10 -42.47 -13.52
N ALA A 154 3.25 -42.89 -12.99
CA ALA A 154 4.48 -42.13 -12.76
C ALA A 154 4.43 -40.99 -11.73
N HIS A 155 4.36 -41.38 -10.46
CA HIS A 155 4.65 -40.50 -9.33
C HIS A 155 6.17 -40.35 -9.15
N TRP A 156 6.68 -39.15 -9.42
CA TRP A 156 7.65 -38.28 -8.73
C TRP A 156 8.42 -38.72 -7.44
N GLU A 157 8.46 -39.99 -7.05
CA GLU A 157 9.09 -40.43 -5.78
C GLU A 157 10.62 -40.25 -5.70
N ASP A 158 11.29 -39.83 -6.79
CA ASP A 158 12.76 -39.64 -6.80
C ASP A 158 13.24 -38.17 -6.69
N ALA A 159 12.34 -37.19 -6.68
CA ALA A 159 12.73 -35.79 -6.58
C ALA A 159 12.80 -35.33 -5.11
N HIS A 160 13.81 -35.80 -4.40
CA HIS A 160 14.41 -35.00 -3.33
C HIS A 160 14.92 -33.67 -3.96
N TRP A 161 15.16 -32.64 -3.17
CA TRP A 161 15.64 -31.27 -3.50
C TRP A 161 14.61 -30.14 -3.22
N PRO A 162 14.81 -29.40 -2.10
CA PRO A 162 14.07 -28.20 -1.76
C PRO A 162 14.54 -26.97 -2.55
N ALA A 163 13.60 -26.13 -2.97
CA ALA A 163 13.85 -24.84 -3.66
C ALA A 163 14.70 -23.83 -2.85
N LEU A 164 14.89 -24.07 -1.55
CA LEU A 164 15.80 -23.31 -0.69
C LEU A 164 17.28 -23.40 -1.11
N ASP A 165 17.74 -24.53 -1.67
CA ASP A 165 19.12 -24.65 -2.18
C ASP A 165 19.36 -23.76 -3.41
N TRP A 166 18.29 -23.40 -4.13
CA TRP A 166 18.34 -22.54 -5.31
C TRP A 166 18.40 -21.05 -4.95
N LEU A 167 17.70 -20.62 -3.88
CA LEU A 167 17.67 -19.22 -3.44
C LEU A 167 18.89 -18.83 -2.59
N ASP A 168 19.51 -19.80 -1.89
CA ASP A 168 20.65 -19.55 -0.99
C ASP A 168 22.04 -19.64 -1.69
N ARG A 169 22.06 -19.66 -3.04
CA ARG A 169 23.26 -19.75 -3.91
C ARG A 169 24.21 -20.93 -3.61
N ARG A 170 23.78 -21.92 -2.83
CA ARG A 170 24.54 -23.14 -2.60
C ARG A 170 24.24 -24.12 -3.73
N HIS A 171 24.91 -23.97 -4.87
CA HIS A 171 24.84 -24.91 -5.97
C HIS A 171 25.95 -25.97 -5.88
N PRO A 172 25.64 -27.27 -5.73
CA PRO A 172 26.48 -28.33 -6.26
C PRO A 172 25.99 -28.70 -7.68
N ALA A 173 26.92 -28.65 -8.63
CA ALA A 173 26.80 -29.10 -10.03
C ALA A 173 25.83 -28.31 -10.95
N GLY A 174 26.23 -27.08 -11.31
CA GLY A 174 25.58 -26.33 -12.40
C GLY A 174 26.31 -25.06 -12.84
N ARG A 175 27.60 -24.92 -12.50
CA ARG A 175 28.39 -23.69 -12.72
C ARG A 175 28.49 -23.24 -14.19
N ASP A 176 28.21 -24.10 -15.16
CA ASP A 176 28.46 -23.81 -16.58
C ASP A 176 27.25 -23.29 -17.37
N LEU A 177 26.05 -23.25 -16.77
CA LEU A 177 24.83 -22.80 -17.47
C LEU A 177 24.53 -21.30 -17.22
N LEU A 178 24.79 -20.79 -16.01
CA LEU A 178 24.66 -19.36 -15.69
C LEU A 178 25.71 -18.49 -16.40
N ALA A 179 26.86 -19.05 -16.78
CA ALA A 179 27.88 -18.36 -17.57
C ALA A 179 27.42 -18.10 -19.03
N ARG A 180 26.34 -18.74 -19.49
CA ARG A 180 25.85 -18.65 -20.87
C ARG A 180 24.56 -17.85 -21.03
N GLY A 181 24.00 -17.33 -19.93
CA GLY A 181 22.86 -16.41 -19.97
C GLY A 181 21.50 -17.05 -20.31
N GLU A 182 21.31 -18.35 -20.08
CA GLU A 182 20.01 -19.00 -20.30
C GLU A 182 19.15 -19.02 -19.01
N PRO A 183 17.83 -18.74 -19.10
CA PRO A 183 16.93 -18.77 -17.95
C PRO A 183 16.57 -20.21 -17.55
N VAL A 184 16.61 -20.50 -16.25
CA VAL A 184 16.13 -21.76 -15.67
C VAL A 184 14.66 -21.61 -15.31
N LEU A 185 13.77 -22.26 -16.05
CA LEU A 185 12.33 -22.32 -15.76
C LEU A 185 12.02 -23.47 -14.79
N ALA A 186 11.23 -23.21 -13.75
CA ALA A 186 10.64 -24.27 -12.93
C ALA A 186 9.52 -24.98 -13.71
N PRO A 187 9.38 -26.32 -13.63
CA PRO A 187 8.35 -27.03 -14.40
C PRO A 187 6.94 -26.69 -13.88
N ALA A 188 6.03 -26.48 -14.83
CA ALA A 188 4.62 -26.23 -14.58
C ALA A 188 3.96 -27.38 -13.80
N ARG A 189 3.05 -27.05 -12.87
CA ARG A 189 2.28 -28.05 -12.08
C ARG A 189 0.89 -28.24 -12.69
N SER A 190 0.43 -29.48 -12.80
CA SER A 190 -0.89 -29.78 -13.36
C SER A 190 -2.05 -29.37 -12.43
N LEU A 191 -3.04 -28.71 -13.04
CA LEU A 191 -4.35 -28.39 -12.50
C LEU A 191 -5.20 -29.66 -12.30
N TRP A 192 -6.26 -29.56 -11.50
CA TRP A 192 -7.18 -30.66 -11.17
C TRP A 192 -7.91 -31.27 -12.38
N ASN A 193 -7.89 -30.59 -13.53
CA ASN A 193 -8.45 -31.04 -14.80
C ASN A 193 -7.38 -31.59 -15.78
N GLY A 194 -6.14 -31.79 -15.31
CA GLY A 194 -5.04 -32.37 -16.08
C GLY A 194 -4.32 -31.42 -17.03
N ARG A 195 -4.58 -30.11 -16.97
CA ARG A 195 -3.83 -29.08 -17.73
C ARG A 195 -2.72 -28.50 -16.88
N ASP A 196 -1.59 -28.14 -17.48
CA ASP A 196 -0.51 -27.48 -16.75
C ASP A 196 -0.85 -26.03 -16.40
N ALA A 197 -0.61 -25.64 -15.15
CA ALA A 197 -0.77 -24.27 -14.67
C ALA A 197 0.41 -23.42 -15.12
N GLU A 198 0.14 -22.29 -15.77
CA GLU A 198 1.16 -21.26 -15.97
C GLU A 198 1.57 -20.69 -14.61
N SER A 199 2.88 -20.61 -14.36
CA SER A 199 3.41 -20.05 -13.12
C SER A 199 3.05 -18.56 -13.03
N TRP A 200 2.47 -18.12 -11.91
CA TRP A 200 2.26 -16.68 -11.64
C TRP A 200 3.58 -15.90 -11.54
N GLN A 201 4.70 -16.62 -11.35
CA GLN A 201 6.06 -16.07 -11.28
C GLN A 201 6.66 -15.81 -12.67
N ASP A 202 6.07 -16.31 -13.75
CA ASP A 202 6.52 -16.06 -15.14
C ASP A 202 6.04 -14.70 -15.68
N ALA A 203 5.72 -13.76 -14.79
CA ALA A 203 5.85 -12.37 -15.18
C ALA A 203 7.34 -12.09 -15.34
N ALA A 204 7.82 -12.04 -16.59
CA ALA A 204 9.07 -11.38 -16.91
C ALA A 204 9.16 -10.11 -16.05
N GLN A 205 10.12 -10.08 -15.12
CA GLN A 205 10.29 -8.95 -14.23
C GLN A 205 10.66 -7.75 -15.11
N ILE A 206 9.67 -6.95 -15.47
CA ILE A 206 9.90 -5.64 -16.08
C ILE A 206 10.42 -4.76 -14.95
N PHE A 207 11.73 -4.77 -14.72
CA PHE A 207 12.35 -3.82 -13.83
C PHE A 207 12.56 -2.51 -14.57
N ASP A 208 11.76 -1.53 -14.21
CA ASP A 208 12.12 -0.12 -14.40
C ASP A 208 13.11 0.26 -13.28
N ASN A 209 14.26 -0.43 -13.21
CA ASN A 209 15.27 -0.22 -12.16
C ASN A 209 15.68 1.26 -12.08
N ASP A 210 15.72 1.93 -13.24
CA ASP A 210 15.94 3.37 -13.38
C ASP A 210 14.89 4.21 -12.65
N LEU A 211 13.61 3.80 -12.66
CA LEU A 211 12.54 4.51 -11.96
C LEU A 211 12.70 4.40 -10.44
N MET A 212 12.95 3.19 -9.93
CA MET A 212 13.11 2.98 -8.48
C MET A 212 14.36 3.68 -7.94
N GLU A 213 15.47 3.64 -8.69
CA GLU A 213 16.68 4.38 -8.37
C GLU A 213 16.44 5.91 -8.44
N THR A 214 15.74 6.38 -9.46
CA THR A 214 15.36 7.80 -9.59
C THR A 214 14.48 8.24 -8.42
N MET A 215 13.53 7.40 -7.99
CA MET A 215 12.66 7.67 -6.84
C MET A 215 13.46 7.73 -5.54
N ALA A 216 14.40 6.82 -5.34
CA ALA A 216 15.30 6.84 -4.20
C ALA A 216 16.17 8.11 -4.18
N ARG A 217 16.75 8.50 -5.33
CA ARG A 217 17.57 9.71 -5.46
C ARG A 217 16.78 10.99 -5.17
N CYS A 218 15.59 11.12 -5.75
CA CYS A 218 14.71 12.27 -5.51
C CYS A 218 14.30 12.37 -4.05
N LYS A 219 13.93 11.24 -3.43
CA LYS A 219 13.59 11.17 -2.01
C LYS A 219 14.77 11.60 -1.13
N ALA A 220 15.94 11.01 -1.34
CA ALA A 220 17.12 11.31 -0.54
C ALA A 220 17.46 12.80 -0.57
N ARG A 221 17.47 13.41 -1.76
CA ARG A 221 17.73 14.85 -1.88
C ARG A 221 16.66 15.71 -1.20
N VAL A 222 15.39 15.35 -1.33
CA VAL A 222 14.29 16.11 -0.71
C VAL A 222 14.31 15.99 0.81
N VAL A 223 14.59 14.80 1.35
CA VAL A 223 14.74 14.60 2.81
C VAL A 223 15.92 15.41 3.34
N ASP A 224 17.05 15.43 2.65
CA ASP A 224 18.20 16.27 2.99
C ASP A 224 17.82 17.76 3.05
N GLU A 225 17.08 18.27 2.05
CA GLU A 225 16.60 19.65 2.06
C GLU A 225 15.62 19.93 3.22
N ILE A 226 14.72 19.00 3.54
CA ILE A 226 13.82 19.11 4.69
C ILE A 226 14.61 19.20 5.99
N LEU A 227 15.58 18.29 6.20
CA LEU A 227 16.39 18.25 7.42
C LEU A 227 17.25 19.51 7.59
N ARG A 228 17.71 20.10 6.48
CA ARG A 228 18.42 21.38 6.46
C ARG A 228 17.53 22.55 6.89
N LEU A 229 16.24 22.51 6.54
CA LEU A 229 15.28 23.59 6.80
C LEU A 229 14.57 23.46 8.16
N ILE A 230 14.51 22.26 8.75
CA ILE A 230 14.08 22.11 10.13
C ILE A 230 15.12 22.76 11.06
N PRO A 231 14.74 23.63 12.01
CA PRO A 231 15.66 24.23 12.95
C PRO A 231 16.36 23.20 13.86
N ASN A 232 17.57 23.52 14.31
CA ASN A 232 18.28 22.78 15.34
C ASN A 232 18.40 23.64 16.61
N LYS A 233 17.28 23.82 17.31
CA LYS A 233 17.16 24.66 18.52
C LYS A 233 16.09 24.11 19.47
N GLN A 234 15.88 24.76 20.61
CA GLN A 234 14.78 24.39 21.50
C GLN A 234 13.40 24.80 20.95
N PRO A 235 12.32 24.00 21.17
CA PRO A 235 12.29 22.72 21.90
C PRO A 235 12.71 21.54 21.01
N GLN A 236 13.92 21.02 21.22
CA GLN A 236 14.52 20.04 20.31
C GLN A 236 13.84 18.67 20.46
N ARG A 237 13.78 18.16 21.69
CA ARG A 237 13.23 16.84 22.02
C ARG A 237 11.74 16.72 21.69
N ASP A 238 10.96 17.74 22.02
CA ASP A 238 9.49 17.66 22.01
C ASP A 238 8.85 18.14 20.69
N LEU A 239 9.66 18.62 19.73
CA LEU A 239 9.15 19.06 18.42
C LEU A 239 10.11 18.72 17.28
N TYR A 240 11.31 19.31 17.28
CA TYR A 240 12.18 19.23 16.11
C TYR A 240 12.73 17.82 15.86
N SER A 241 13.08 17.07 16.90
CA SER A 241 13.49 15.66 16.80
C SER A 241 12.33 14.80 16.27
N LEU A 242 11.11 14.98 16.80
CA LEU A 242 9.94 14.25 16.32
C LEU A 242 9.69 14.48 14.82
N MET A 243 9.85 15.73 14.36
CA MET A 243 9.70 16.05 12.95
C MET A 243 10.80 15.43 12.08
N ARG A 244 12.07 15.52 12.51
CA ARG A 244 13.22 14.93 11.80
C ARG A 244 13.09 13.42 11.68
N ASP A 245 12.80 12.75 12.79
CA ASP A 245 12.66 11.30 12.82
C ASP A 245 11.53 10.83 11.91
N TYR A 246 10.42 11.56 11.88
CA TYR A 246 9.25 11.19 11.08
C TYR A 246 9.50 11.29 9.57
N VAL A 247 10.17 12.34 9.09
CA VAL A 247 10.45 12.53 7.65
C VAL A 247 11.48 11.52 7.12
N GLN A 248 12.31 10.96 8.00
CA GLN A 248 13.29 9.93 7.66
C GLN A 248 12.68 8.52 7.55
N ARG A 249 11.44 8.31 8.02
CA ARG A 249 10.74 7.02 7.91
C ARG A 249 10.59 6.60 6.45
N GLU A 250 10.48 5.30 6.22
CA GLU A 250 10.44 4.75 4.87
C GLU A 250 9.22 5.23 4.05
N GLY A 251 9.46 6.08 3.05
CA GLY A 251 8.50 6.44 2.01
C GLY A 251 8.95 6.02 0.61
N LYS A 252 8.01 5.91 -0.33
CA LYS A 252 8.27 5.51 -1.72
C LYS A 252 8.96 6.59 -2.57
N GLY A 253 8.96 7.85 -2.14
CA GLY A 253 9.59 8.94 -2.91
C GLY A 253 8.79 9.46 -4.12
N LEU A 254 7.58 8.94 -4.36
CA LEU A 254 6.77 9.27 -5.54
C LEU A 254 6.52 10.78 -5.72
N ARG A 255 6.11 11.49 -4.67
CA ARG A 255 5.77 12.93 -4.74
C ARG A 255 7.00 13.79 -5.07
N PRO A 256 8.14 13.63 -4.36
CA PRO A 256 9.41 14.23 -4.77
C PRO A 256 9.72 14.03 -6.25
N THR A 257 9.61 12.78 -6.72
CA THR A 257 9.92 12.43 -8.11
C THR A 257 9.00 13.12 -9.09
N LEU A 258 7.68 13.16 -8.86
CA LEU A 258 6.73 13.81 -9.77
C LEU A 258 6.99 15.32 -9.91
N VAL A 259 7.31 16.00 -8.81
CA VAL A 259 7.64 17.44 -8.84
C VAL A 259 8.90 17.68 -9.67
N ILE A 260 9.97 16.95 -9.34
CA ILE A 260 11.29 17.12 -9.95
C ILE A 260 11.26 16.69 -11.43
N ALA A 261 10.66 15.55 -11.75
CA ALA A 261 10.52 15.06 -13.11
C ALA A 261 9.71 16.04 -13.97
N THR A 262 8.61 16.59 -13.44
CA THR A 262 7.82 17.58 -14.20
C THR A 262 8.57 18.90 -14.38
N CYS A 263 9.34 19.32 -13.37
CA CYS A 263 10.24 20.47 -13.47
C CYS A 263 11.27 20.28 -14.60
N MET A 264 11.93 19.13 -14.63
CA MET A 264 12.94 18.78 -15.64
C MET A 264 12.33 18.66 -17.04
N ALA A 265 11.18 17.99 -17.16
CA ALA A 265 10.46 17.84 -18.43
C ALA A 265 10.05 19.18 -19.06
N LEU A 266 9.98 20.25 -18.25
CA LEU A 266 9.63 21.60 -18.70
C LEU A 266 10.85 22.54 -18.76
N GLY A 267 12.06 21.98 -18.84
CA GLY A 267 13.31 22.71 -19.02
C GLY A 267 13.86 23.36 -17.74
N GLY A 268 13.36 22.97 -16.57
CA GLY A 268 13.97 23.29 -15.29
C GLY A 268 15.15 22.37 -14.97
N ARG A 269 15.98 22.77 -14.00
CA ARG A 269 17.02 21.89 -13.46
C ARG A 269 16.44 21.06 -12.31
N PHE A 270 17.12 19.95 -12.00
CA PHE A 270 16.77 19.09 -10.87
C PHE A 270 16.59 19.88 -9.57
N GLU A 271 17.59 20.72 -9.23
CA GLU A 271 17.60 21.55 -8.01
C GLU A 271 16.49 22.61 -7.98
N ASP A 272 15.99 23.06 -9.13
CA ASP A 272 14.93 24.07 -9.17
C ASP A 272 13.60 23.51 -8.59
N GLY A 273 13.41 22.18 -8.57
CA GLY A 273 12.22 21.51 -8.03
C GLY A 273 12.34 21.05 -6.58
N VAL A 274 13.54 21.02 -5.99
CA VAL A 274 13.81 20.36 -4.70
C VAL A 274 13.09 21.05 -3.55
N ARG A 275 13.13 22.39 -3.44
CA ARG A 275 12.46 23.12 -2.35
C ARG A 275 10.94 23.01 -2.42
N ALA A 276 10.37 23.04 -3.61
CA ALA A 276 8.94 22.85 -3.80
C ALA A 276 8.50 21.41 -3.47
N ALA A 277 9.33 20.43 -3.82
CA ALA A 277 9.13 19.03 -3.45
C ALA A 277 9.24 18.81 -1.93
N ALA A 278 10.19 19.47 -1.27
CA ALA A 278 10.34 19.45 0.19
C ALA A 278 9.11 20.00 0.90
N ALA A 279 8.58 21.14 0.45
CA ALA A 279 7.34 21.69 1.00
C ALA A 279 6.16 20.72 0.87
N LEU A 280 5.96 20.13 -0.32
CA LEU A 280 4.89 19.14 -0.56
C LEU A 280 5.03 17.89 0.32
N GLU A 281 6.24 17.35 0.43
CA GLU A 281 6.49 16.17 1.25
C GLU A 281 6.34 16.48 2.74
N MET A 282 6.67 17.71 3.17
CA MET A 282 6.44 18.16 4.55
C MET A 282 4.94 18.29 4.88
N PHE A 283 4.13 18.86 3.97
CA PHE A 283 2.67 18.84 4.09
C PHE A 283 2.12 17.42 4.18
N HIS A 284 2.60 16.53 3.31
CA HIS A 284 2.20 15.13 3.32
C HIS A 284 2.48 14.45 4.66
N ASN A 285 3.68 14.64 5.23
CA ASN A 285 4.02 14.06 6.51
C ASN A 285 3.14 14.59 7.64
N GLY A 286 2.85 15.90 7.68
CA GLY A 286 1.90 16.47 8.64
C GLY A 286 0.49 15.88 8.52
N PHE A 287 -0.02 15.71 7.29
CA PHE A 287 -1.31 15.05 7.07
C PHE A 287 -1.32 13.61 7.58
N LEU A 288 -0.24 12.84 7.38
CA LEU A 288 -0.15 11.47 7.89
C LEU A 288 -0.17 11.40 9.41
N VAL A 289 0.49 12.34 10.10
CA VAL A 289 0.47 12.38 11.57
C VAL A 289 -0.94 12.59 12.11
N HIS A 290 -1.70 13.50 11.49
CA HIS A 290 -3.11 13.73 11.89
C HIS A 290 -4.04 12.60 11.45
N ASP A 291 -3.84 12.02 10.26
CA ASP A 291 -4.58 10.85 9.77
C ASP A 291 -4.37 9.64 10.70
N ASP A 292 -3.14 9.43 11.19
CA ASP A 292 -2.86 8.37 12.17
C ASP A 292 -3.68 8.52 13.45
N ILE A 293 -3.90 9.74 13.93
CA ILE A 293 -4.72 10.00 15.11
C ILE A 293 -6.20 9.77 14.79
N ALA A 294 -6.68 10.30 13.65
CA ALA A 294 -8.07 10.18 13.22
C ALA A 294 -8.49 8.72 12.97
N ASP A 295 -7.59 7.93 12.40
CA ASP A 295 -7.80 6.52 12.07
C ASP A 295 -7.45 5.58 13.24
N GLU A 296 -6.98 6.12 14.36
CA GLU A 296 -6.46 5.36 15.50
C GLU A 296 -5.39 4.33 15.05
N SER A 297 -4.50 4.73 14.16
CA SER A 297 -3.44 3.87 13.61
C SER A 297 -2.35 3.63 14.65
N THR A 298 -2.06 2.37 14.96
CA THR A 298 -1.00 2.00 15.90
C THR A 298 0.40 2.05 15.28
N HIS A 299 0.50 1.74 13.98
CA HIS A 299 1.76 1.65 13.26
C HIS A 299 1.67 2.30 11.87
N ARG A 300 2.78 2.88 11.43
CA ARG A 300 2.96 3.40 10.07
C ARG A 300 4.42 3.24 9.63
N ARG A 301 4.60 2.72 8.41
CA ARG A 301 5.93 2.51 7.80
C ARG A 301 6.84 1.62 8.67
N GLY A 302 6.25 0.61 9.32
CA GLY A 302 6.95 -0.34 10.19
C GLY A 302 7.35 0.19 11.57
N LEU A 303 6.88 1.38 11.97
CA LEU A 303 7.18 1.97 13.28
C LEU A 303 5.88 2.43 13.96
N PRO A 304 5.84 2.49 15.31
CA PRO A 304 4.72 3.10 16.03
C PRO A 304 4.43 4.53 15.54
N THR A 305 3.15 4.87 15.45
CA THR A 305 2.73 6.24 15.11
C THR A 305 3.11 7.21 16.24
N LEU A 306 3.25 8.51 15.92
CA LEU A 306 3.73 9.49 16.91
C LEU A 306 2.84 9.56 18.16
N HIS A 307 1.52 9.41 18.00
CA HIS A 307 0.61 9.46 19.14
C HIS A 307 0.70 8.22 20.04
N MET A 308 1.15 7.08 19.49
CA MET A 308 1.42 5.88 20.28
C MET A 308 2.72 6.00 21.08
N SER A 309 3.76 6.63 20.53
CA SER A 309 5.06 6.73 21.20
C SER A 309 5.24 7.98 22.07
N HIS A 310 4.54 9.08 21.76
CA HIS A 310 4.72 10.38 22.43
C HIS A 310 3.40 10.99 22.94
N GLY A 311 2.27 10.31 22.76
CA GLY A 311 0.96 10.80 23.14
C GLY A 311 0.34 11.76 22.12
N ILE A 312 -0.98 11.93 22.22
CA ILE A 312 -1.77 12.70 21.24
C ILE A 312 -1.34 14.18 21.19
N GLY A 313 -1.08 14.82 22.33
CA GLY A 313 -0.75 16.25 22.38
C GLY A 313 0.51 16.61 21.58
N LEU A 314 1.60 15.86 21.77
CA LEU A 314 2.85 16.07 21.01
C LEU A 314 2.68 15.69 19.54
N ALA A 315 1.91 14.64 19.22
CA ALA A 315 1.66 14.25 17.84
C ALA A 315 0.86 15.31 17.07
N VAL A 316 -0.20 15.88 17.64
CA VAL A 316 -0.96 16.98 17.04
C VAL A 316 -0.05 18.18 16.78
N ASN A 317 0.71 18.60 17.79
CA ASN A 317 1.61 19.75 17.70
C ASN A 317 2.73 19.52 16.67
N ALA A 318 3.26 18.29 16.57
CA ALA A 318 4.24 17.94 15.55
C ALA A 318 3.64 18.01 14.13
N GLY A 319 2.41 17.52 13.93
CA GLY A 319 1.70 17.63 12.65
C GLY A 319 1.43 19.07 12.24
N ASP A 320 0.96 19.91 13.17
CA ASP A 320 0.75 21.35 12.95
C ASP A 320 2.07 22.06 12.62
N GLY A 321 3.12 21.74 13.36
CA GLY A 321 4.48 22.21 13.10
C GLY A 321 4.93 21.85 11.68
N MET A 322 4.73 20.60 11.25
CA MET A 322 5.07 20.18 9.89
C MET A 322 4.35 21.00 8.82
N HIS A 323 3.05 21.29 8.99
CA HIS A 323 2.31 22.15 8.05
C HIS A 323 2.86 23.59 8.03
N LEU A 324 3.18 24.17 9.19
CA LEU A 324 3.74 25.52 9.27
C LEU A 324 5.14 25.59 8.62
N PHE A 325 5.99 24.61 8.87
CA PHE A 325 7.30 24.54 8.21
C PHE A 325 7.19 24.30 6.71
N ALA A 326 6.18 23.56 6.25
CA ALA A 326 5.92 23.41 4.83
C ALA A 326 5.55 24.74 4.14
N VAL A 327 4.86 25.65 4.84
CA VAL A 327 4.62 27.02 4.36
C VAL A 327 5.92 27.80 4.24
N ASP A 328 6.78 27.75 5.26
CA ASP A 328 8.09 28.41 5.24
C ASP A 328 8.99 27.88 4.11
N MET A 329 9.03 26.56 3.93
CA MET A 329 9.72 25.92 2.80
C MET A 329 9.16 26.39 1.45
N THR A 330 7.83 26.55 1.35
CA THR A 330 7.20 27.09 0.14
C THR A 330 7.70 28.51 -0.12
N LEU A 331 7.70 29.39 0.88
CA LEU A 331 8.16 30.78 0.78
C LEU A 331 9.65 30.88 0.43
N SER A 332 10.47 29.93 0.90
CA SER A 332 11.90 29.88 0.59
C SER A 332 12.21 29.69 -0.92
N ASN A 333 11.22 29.28 -1.71
CA ASN A 333 11.33 29.25 -3.17
C ASN A 333 11.47 30.65 -3.79
N LEU A 334 11.14 31.73 -3.05
CA LEU A 334 11.28 33.12 -3.52
C LEU A 334 12.68 33.41 -4.03
N GLN A 335 13.70 32.90 -3.36
CA GLN A 335 15.10 33.07 -3.73
C GLN A 335 15.51 32.30 -4.98
N SER A 336 14.84 31.16 -5.25
CA SER A 336 15.23 30.23 -6.31
C SER A 336 14.47 30.48 -7.61
N VAL A 337 13.16 30.76 -7.52
CA VAL A 337 12.29 30.87 -8.70
C VAL A 337 11.67 32.26 -8.85
N GLY A 338 11.75 33.14 -7.85
CA GLY A 338 11.20 34.50 -7.87
C GLY A 338 9.74 34.61 -7.39
N LEU A 339 9.27 35.85 -7.19
CA LEU A 339 8.00 36.16 -6.50
C LEU A 339 6.77 35.56 -7.20
N ALA A 340 6.56 35.87 -8.48
CA ALA A 340 5.36 35.44 -9.20
C ALA A 340 5.19 33.91 -9.22
N ARG A 341 6.29 33.17 -9.40
CA ARG A 341 6.28 31.69 -9.40
C ARG A 341 6.06 31.14 -8.00
N THR A 342 6.67 31.73 -6.99
CA THR A 342 6.47 31.34 -5.59
C THR A 342 5.01 31.52 -5.17
N LEU A 343 4.37 32.64 -5.54
CA LEU A 343 2.94 32.86 -5.31
C LEU A 343 2.08 31.79 -6.00
N GLY A 344 2.45 31.39 -7.22
CA GLY A 344 1.83 30.27 -7.90
C GLY A 344 1.94 28.97 -7.11
N ILE A 345 3.14 28.60 -6.66
CA ILE A 345 3.37 27.38 -5.87
C ILE A 345 2.52 27.42 -4.59
N ILE A 346 2.50 28.56 -3.88
CA ILE A 346 1.64 28.76 -2.70
C ILE A 346 0.18 28.50 -3.05
N HIS A 347 -0.32 29.04 -4.16
CA HIS A 347 -1.70 28.87 -4.57
C HIS A 347 -2.06 27.39 -4.82
N GLU A 348 -1.20 26.65 -5.53
CA GLU A 348 -1.42 25.23 -5.82
C GLU A 348 -1.35 24.38 -4.55
N ILE A 349 -0.39 24.65 -3.66
CA ILE A 349 -0.27 23.94 -2.38
C ILE A 349 -1.48 24.22 -1.48
N LEU A 350 -1.95 25.46 -1.39
CA LEU A 350 -3.15 25.78 -0.61
C LEU A 350 -4.39 25.11 -1.20
N HIS A 351 -4.49 25.03 -2.53
CA HIS A 351 -5.59 24.31 -3.18
C HIS A 351 -5.53 22.81 -2.85
N MET A 352 -4.35 22.19 -2.98
CA MET A 352 -4.11 20.81 -2.60
C MET A 352 -4.53 20.53 -1.15
N CYS A 353 -4.15 21.40 -0.21
CA CYS A 353 -4.49 21.24 1.20
C CYS A 353 -6.00 21.26 1.42
N ARG A 354 -6.71 22.21 0.79
CA ARG A 354 -8.19 22.28 0.87
C ARG A 354 -8.85 21.04 0.31
N GLU A 355 -8.44 20.61 -0.88
CA GLU A 355 -8.98 19.40 -1.51
C GLU A 355 -8.76 18.16 -0.63
N THR A 356 -7.57 18.04 -0.03
CA THR A 356 -7.21 16.94 0.87
C THR A 356 -8.07 16.94 2.14
N VAL A 357 -8.21 18.10 2.80
CA VAL A 357 -9.03 18.26 4.01
C VAL A 357 -10.51 18.02 3.71
N GLU A 358 -11.03 18.51 2.58
CA GLU A 358 -12.41 18.22 2.16
C GLU A 358 -12.62 16.73 1.90
N GLY A 359 -11.64 16.05 1.30
CA GLY A 359 -11.65 14.60 1.13
C GLY A 359 -11.71 13.85 2.46
N GLN A 360 -10.87 14.25 3.43
CA GLN A 360 -10.89 13.70 4.78
C GLN A 360 -12.23 13.92 5.47
N ALA A 361 -12.80 15.13 5.36
CA ALA A 361 -14.08 15.45 5.97
C ALA A 361 -15.24 14.61 5.41
N ILE A 362 -15.23 14.30 4.10
CA ILE A 362 -16.21 13.40 3.49
C ILE A 362 -16.10 12.01 4.11
N GLU A 363 -14.89 11.45 4.21
CA GLU A 363 -14.67 10.11 4.77
C GLU A 363 -15.06 10.04 6.26
N LEU A 364 -14.60 10.98 7.08
CA LEU A 364 -14.98 11.06 8.50
C LEU A 364 -16.49 11.24 8.65
N GLY A 365 -17.12 11.98 7.75
CA GLY A 365 -18.58 12.12 7.70
C GLY A 365 -19.30 10.80 7.38
N TRP A 366 -18.73 9.96 6.52
CA TRP A 366 -19.23 8.60 6.25
C TRP A 366 -19.09 7.71 7.48
N ILE A 367 -17.92 7.70 8.11
CA ILE A 367 -17.65 6.91 9.32
C ILE A 367 -18.61 7.33 10.45
N ARG A 368 -18.75 8.62 10.72
CA ARG A 368 -19.63 9.16 11.76
C ARG A 368 -21.10 8.75 11.56
N ARG A 369 -21.55 8.65 10.31
CA ARG A 369 -22.94 8.29 9.95
C ARG A 369 -23.11 6.79 9.68
N ASN A 370 -22.05 5.99 9.80
CA ASN A 370 -22.01 4.60 9.39
C ASN A 370 -22.56 4.39 7.96
N PHE A 371 -22.16 5.27 7.05
CA PHE A 371 -22.63 5.32 5.67
C PHE A 371 -21.58 4.75 4.72
N VAL A 372 -22.02 3.85 3.82
CA VAL A 372 -21.19 3.32 2.75
C VAL A 372 -21.71 3.89 1.42
N PRO A 373 -20.86 4.52 0.59
CA PRO A 373 -21.31 5.10 -0.67
C PRO A 373 -21.85 4.02 -1.61
N ALA A 374 -23.05 4.24 -2.16
CA ALA A 374 -23.67 3.32 -3.09
C ALA A 374 -23.09 3.40 -4.51
N ARG A 375 -22.54 4.55 -4.90
CA ARG A 375 -22.00 4.79 -6.25
C ARG A 375 -20.49 4.93 -6.21
N ASP A 376 -19.80 4.28 -7.14
CA ASP A 376 -18.34 4.39 -7.30
C ASP A 376 -17.87 5.81 -7.60
N ALA A 377 -18.74 6.65 -8.15
CA ALA A 377 -18.47 8.07 -8.37
C ALA A 377 -18.28 8.84 -7.05
N ASP A 378 -19.06 8.51 -6.01
CA ASP A 378 -18.97 9.17 -4.71
C ASP A 378 -17.65 8.77 -4.02
N TYR A 379 -17.28 7.49 -4.09
CA TYR A 379 -15.96 7.01 -3.65
C TYR A 379 -14.82 7.65 -4.45
N SER A 380 -14.92 7.69 -5.77
CA SER A 380 -13.87 8.27 -6.63
C SER A 380 -13.68 9.75 -6.35
N ARG A 381 -14.75 10.51 -6.12
CA ARG A 381 -14.67 11.92 -5.71
C ARG A 381 -13.94 12.06 -4.38
N MET A 382 -14.35 11.31 -3.35
CA MET A 382 -13.67 11.33 -2.05
C MET A 382 -12.20 10.94 -2.18
N SER A 383 -11.88 9.83 -2.86
CA SER A 383 -10.51 9.35 -3.04
C SER A 383 -9.64 10.32 -3.82
N THR A 384 -10.20 10.98 -4.84
CA THR A 384 -9.48 12.02 -5.62
C THR A 384 -9.15 13.21 -4.73
N LYS A 385 -10.10 13.66 -3.92
CA LYS A 385 -9.93 14.74 -2.95
C LYS A 385 -8.93 14.38 -1.86
N LYS A 386 -9.19 13.30 -1.10
CA LYS A 386 -8.35 12.84 0.01
C LYS A 386 -6.94 12.52 -0.45
N THR A 387 -6.77 11.78 -1.56
CA THR A 387 -5.45 11.21 -1.92
C THR A 387 -4.90 11.70 -3.26
N GLY A 388 -5.74 11.85 -4.29
CA GLY A 388 -5.29 12.16 -5.66
C GLY A 388 -4.57 13.50 -5.80
N TRP A 389 -5.09 14.54 -5.13
CA TRP A 389 -4.51 15.89 -5.19
C TRP A 389 -3.09 15.96 -4.67
N TYR A 390 -2.86 15.53 -3.44
CA TYR A 390 -1.54 15.61 -2.83
C TYR A 390 -0.57 14.53 -3.33
N THR A 391 -1.06 13.42 -3.90
CA THR A 391 -0.21 12.32 -4.39
C THR A 391 0.30 12.53 -5.80
N CYS A 392 -0.54 13.01 -6.72
CA CYS A 392 -0.18 13.09 -8.14
C CYS A 392 -0.45 14.47 -8.77
N ILE A 393 -1.65 15.03 -8.58
CA ILE A 393 -2.11 16.20 -9.35
C ILE A 393 -1.25 17.43 -9.03
N SER A 394 -1.16 17.80 -7.76
CA SER A 394 -0.41 18.98 -7.33
C SER A 394 1.11 18.80 -7.43
N PRO A 395 1.71 17.63 -7.11
CA PRO A 395 3.11 17.37 -7.42
C PRO A 395 3.49 17.68 -8.87
N CYS A 396 2.71 17.15 -9.84
CA CYS A 396 2.96 17.45 -11.25
C CYS A 396 2.80 18.95 -11.56
N ARG A 397 1.80 19.62 -10.98
CA ARG A 397 1.54 21.04 -11.27
C ARG A 397 2.55 22.00 -10.68
N VAL A 398 2.96 21.75 -9.45
CA VAL A 398 4.02 22.51 -8.79
C VAL A 398 5.32 22.43 -9.62
N GLY A 399 5.59 21.27 -10.23
CA GLY A 399 6.70 21.13 -11.19
C GLY A 399 6.58 22.02 -12.45
N ARG A 400 5.41 22.56 -12.80
CA ARG A 400 5.19 23.41 -13.99
C ARG A 400 5.52 24.89 -13.77
N TRP A 401 6.22 25.26 -12.70
CA TRP A 401 6.45 26.64 -12.29
C TRP A 401 7.00 27.56 -13.40
N ARG A 402 7.77 27.05 -14.38
CA ARG A 402 8.28 27.86 -15.51
C ARG A 402 7.23 28.33 -16.50
N ARG A 403 6.14 27.58 -16.73
CA ARG A 403 5.11 27.93 -17.74
C ARG A 403 3.95 28.75 -17.18
N GLY A 404 4.02 29.14 -15.91
CA GLY A 404 2.88 29.71 -15.18
C GLY A 404 1.89 28.61 -14.80
N LEU A 405 1.35 28.70 -13.58
CA LEU A 405 0.26 27.81 -13.17
C LEU A 405 -1.04 28.30 -13.83
N PRO A 406 -1.89 27.38 -14.35
CA PRO A 406 -3.09 27.77 -15.09
C PRO A 406 -3.99 28.65 -14.22
N ASN A 407 -4.37 29.80 -14.77
CA ASN A 407 -5.37 30.69 -14.17
C ASN A 407 -6.72 29.94 -14.08
N ARG A 408 -7.50 30.20 -13.03
CA ARG A 408 -8.71 29.44 -12.63
C ARG A 408 -9.80 29.23 -13.70
N GLY A 409 -9.69 29.82 -14.88
CA GLY A 409 -10.67 29.72 -15.98
C GLY A 409 -10.64 28.44 -16.83
N CYS A 410 -9.63 27.58 -16.70
CA CYS A 410 -9.52 26.36 -17.54
C CYS A 410 -10.17 25.10 -16.91
N TRP A 411 -10.93 25.28 -15.82
CA TRP A 411 -11.41 24.18 -14.98
C TRP A 411 -12.82 23.69 -15.29
N THR A 412 -13.51 24.32 -16.25
CA THR A 412 -14.86 23.94 -16.68
C THR A 412 -14.95 24.00 -18.19
N ALA A 413 -14.49 22.95 -18.90
CA ALA A 413 -15.04 22.45 -20.16
C ALA A 413 -13.99 21.61 -20.93
N SER A 414 -13.94 20.31 -20.65
CA SER A 414 -13.57 19.32 -21.66
C SER A 414 -14.51 18.12 -21.61
N THR A 415 -15.81 18.42 -21.60
CA THR A 415 -16.91 17.47 -21.88
C THR A 415 -17.89 18.05 -22.90
N ARG A 416 -17.42 18.93 -23.79
CA ARG A 416 -18.14 19.21 -25.03
C ARG A 416 -17.67 18.24 -26.11
N ARG A 417 -18.56 17.29 -26.40
CA ARG A 417 -18.62 16.43 -27.57
C ARG A 417 -18.01 17.10 -28.81
N SER A 418 -17.05 16.42 -29.41
CA SER A 418 -16.67 16.62 -30.80
C SER A 418 -17.46 15.63 -31.66
N GLY A 419 -18.21 16.19 -32.62
CA GLY A 419 -18.59 15.61 -33.93
C GLY A 419 -19.13 14.20 -33.95
#